data_AF-A0A7X8UN21-F1
#
_entry.id   AF-A0A7X8UN21-F1
#
_cell.length_a   1.000
_cell.length_b   1.000
_cell.length_c   1.000
_cell.angle_alpha   90.00
_cell.angle_beta   90.00
_cell.angle_gamma   90.00
#
_symmetry.space_group_name_H-M   'P 1'
#
loop_
_entity.id
_entity.type
_entity.pdbx_description
1 polymer ?
#
loop_
_entity_poly.entity_id
_entity_poly.type
_entity_poly.pdbx_seq_one_letter_code
_entity_poly.pdbx_strand_id
1 'polypeptide(L)'
;MTSKERITVAMRGGTPDQVPVTPGLSEIIPVQKFTNDYIEFFMKAQIPLWKARVEVESDYFGADSFLHVAPDASPEDPEFVQTVTKETADEMFFTRTHRTAAGDLTADYYIARTAPVSIALSSPIWTAIFPRSASCSSTPAQRTSTTWPRPIPRSATEPMSASGCQCPSTGGSDCGASRR
;
A
#
# COMPACT_ATOMS: atom_id res chain seq x y z
N MET A 1 -5.50 24.48 -12.28
CA MET A 1 -6.48 23.98 -11.30
C MET A 1 -5.71 23.56 -10.05
N THR A 2 -6.23 23.80 -8.85
CA THR A 2 -5.62 23.25 -7.62
C THR A 2 -5.88 21.74 -7.54
N SER A 3 -5.11 21.02 -6.73
CA SER A 3 -5.31 19.58 -6.52
C SER A 3 -6.73 19.24 -6.06
N LYS A 4 -7.25 20.04 -5.12
CA LYS A 4 -8.63 19.93 -4.63
C LYS A 4 -9.65 20.13 -5.74
N GLU A 5 -9.50 21.18 -6.53
CA GLU A 5 -10.40 21.47 -7.66
C GLU A 5 -10.37 20.32 -8.68
N ARG A 6 -9.18 19.80 -8.98
CA ARG A 6 -8.98 18.72 -9.94
C ARG A 6 -9.71 17.45 -9.56
N ILE A 7 -9.53 16.99 -8.31
CA ILE A 7 -10.27 15.84 -7.77
C ILE A 7 -11.78 16.11 -7.79
N THR A 8 -12.20 17.30 -7.34
CA THR A 8 -13.63 17.63 -7.23
C THR A 8 -14.32 17.66 -8.60
N VAL A 9 -13.68 18.22 -9.62
CA VAL A 9 -14.20 18.25 -11.00
C VAL A 9 -14.29 16.84 -11.56
N ALA A 10 -13.24 16.03 -11.40
CA ALA A 10 -13.23 14.64 -11.86
C ALA A 10 -14.34 13.80 -11.19
N MET A 11 -14.51 13.92 -9.86
CA MET A 11 -15.56 13.21 -9.11
C MET A 11 -16.99 13.62 -9.49
N ARG A 12 -17.17 14.84 -10.00
CA ARG A 12 -18.47 15.34 -10.51
C ARG A 12 -18.72 14.97 -11.98
N GLY A 13 -17.81 14.25 -12.63
CA GLY A 13 -17.91 13.91 -14.05
C GLY A 13 -17.57 15.05 -15.01
N GLY A 14 -16.89 16.10 -14.53
CA GLY A 14 -16.34 17.15 -15.39
C GLY A 14 -14.98 16.79 -15.96
N THR A 15 -14.42 17.69 -16.78
CA THR A 15 -13.09 17.53 -17.39
C THR A 15 -12.06 18.39 -16.64
N PRO A 16 -11.18 17.79 -15.82
CA PRO A 16 -10.09 18.53 -15.18
C PRO A 16 -9.01 18.96 -16.17
N ASP A 17 -8.08 19.84 -15.73
CA ASP A 17 -6.93 20.28 -16.54
C ASP A 17 -5.92 19.15 -16.82
N GLN A 18 -5.85 18.16 -15.93
CA GLN A 18 -5.10 16.92 -16.09
C GLN A 18 -5.76 15.81 -15.23
N VAL A 19 -5.41 14.55 -15.47
CA VAL A 19 -5.94 13.42 -14.70
C VAL A 19 -5.47 13.52 -13.25
N PRO A 20 -6.36 13.57 -12.24
CA PRO A 20 -5.93 13.58 -10.85
C PRO A 20 -5.29 12.27 -10.44
N VAL A 21 -4.24 12.33 -9.61
CA VAL A 21 -3.52 11.14 -9.13
C VAL A 21 -3.59 11.05 -7.61
N THR A 22 -4.09 9.92 -7.11
CA THR A 22 -4.19 9.61 -5.68
C THR A 22 -3.59 8.22 -5.42
N PRO A 23 -2.28 8.13 -5.13
CA PRO A 23 -1.65 6.84 -4.90
C PRO A 23 -2.20 6.28 -3.60
N GLY A 24 -2.94 5.17 -3.66
CA GLY A 24 -3.45 4.47 -2.47
C GLY A 24 -2.31 3.83 -1.68
N LEU A 25 -1.52 4.64 -0.98
CA LEU A 25 -0.31 4.18 -0.31
C LEU A 25 -0.65 3.25 0.86
N SER A 26 0.02 2.10 0.90
CA SER A 26 0.08 1.28 2.11
C SER A 26 0.79 2.02 3.23
N GLU A 27 0.43 1.75 4.48
CA GLU A 27 1.09 2.25 5.69
C GLU A 27 2.61 2.03 5.75
N ILE A 28 3.13 1.05 4.98
CA ILE A 28 4.57 0.80 4.83
C ILE A 28 5.33 2.06 4.38
N ILE A 29 4.79 2.81 3.41
CA ILE A 29 5.52 3.95 2.82
C ILE A 29 5.65 5.11 3.82
N PRO A 30 4.58 5.54 4.53
CA PRO A 30 4.71 6.48 5.63
C PRO A 30 5.66 5.98 6.73
N VAL A 31 5.53 4.75 7.19
CA VAL A 31 6.40 4.23 8.27
C VAL A 31 7.88 4.30 7.85
N GLN A 32 8.21 3.85 6.65
CA GLN A 32 9.57 3.95 6.10
C GLN A 32 10.08 5.39 5.99
N LYS A 33 9.21 6.34 5.65
CA LYS A 33 9.57 7.74 5.48
C LYS A 33 9.84 8.46 6.81
N PHE A 34 9.03 8.20 7.83
CA PHE A 34 9.09 8.96 9.09
C PHE A 34 10.05 8.35 10.12
N THR A 35 10.03 7.03 10.31
CA THR A 35 10.78 6.37 11.38
C THR A 35 11.59 5.17 10.92
N ASN A 36 11.16 4.51 9.84
CA ASN A 36 11.63 3.20 9.42
C ASN A 36 11.55 2.12 10.54
N ASP A 37 10.67 2.35 11.52
CA ASP A 37 10.42 1.48 12.66
C ASP A 37 8.94 1.59 13.03
N TYR A 38 8.22 0.47 12.93
CA TYR A 38 6.80 0.37 13.24
C TYR A 38 6.49 0.61 14.72
N ILE A 39 7.36 0.15 15.63
CA ILE A 39 7.19 0.37 17.08
C ILE A 39 7.34 1.86 17.37
N GLU A 40 8.36 2.50 16.80
CA GLU A 40 8.56 3.94 16.95
C GLU A 40 7.36 4.71 16.41
N PHE A 41 6.88 4.36 15.20
CA PHE A 41 5.79 5.06 14.54
C PHE A 41 4.47 4.98 15.32
N PHE A 42 4.04 3.77 15.69
CA PHE A 42 2.71 3.54 16.26
C PHE A 42 2.67 3.64 17.78
N MET A 43 3.72 3.24 18.48
CA MET A 43 3.67 3.09 19.95
C MET A 43 4.35 4.23 20.68
N LYS A 44 5.49 4.72 20.18
CA LYS A 44 6.33 5.71 20.88
C LYS A 44 6.06 7.15 20.43
N ALA A 45 6.28 7.43 19.15
CA ALA A 45 6.02 8.75 18.56
C ALA A 45 4.52 8.97 18.31
N GLN A 46 3.74 7.89 18.22
CA GLN A 46 2.29 7.90 18.01
C GLN A 46 1.88 8.84 16.86
N ILE A 47 2.59 8.72 15.74
CA ILE A 47 2.35 9.58 14.57
C ILE A 47 0.98 9.19 13.98
N PRO A 48 0.02 10.13 13.88
CA PRO A 48 -1.27 9.81 13.28
C PRO A 48 -1.08 9.40 11.81
N LEU A 49 -1.50 8.18 11.48
CA LEU A 49 -1.29 7.60 10.15
C LEU A 49 -1.89 8.47 9.04
N TRP A 50 -3.06 9.07 9.28
CA TRP A 50 -3.70 9.97 8.30
C TRP A 50 -2.81 11.16 7.96
N LYS A 51 -2.13 11.74 8.96
CA LYS A 51 -1.27 12.90 8.79
C LYS A 51 -0.01 12.52 8.01
N ALA A 52 0.60 11.40 8.40
CA ALA A 52 1.76 10.86 7.70
C ALA A 52 1.44 10.53 6.24
N ARG A 53 0.25 10.01 5.94
CA ARG A 53 -0.19 9.77 4.56
C ARG A 53 -0.37 11.06 3.76
N VAL A 54 -1.03 12.08 4.33
CA VAL A 54 -1.22 13.37 3.64
C VAL A 54 0.14 14.00 3.31
N GLU A 55 1.07 14.03 4.26
CA GLU A 55 2.42 14.59 4.04
C GLU A 55 3.19 13.81 2.97
N VAL A 56 3.08 12.48 2.93
CA VAL A 56 3.76 11.66 1.91
C VAL A 56 3.10 11.80 0.54
N GLU A 57 1.79 11.70 0.44
CA GLU A 57 1.08 11.76 -0.84
C GLU A 57 1.18 13.17 -1.46
N SER A 58 0.92 14.21 -0.68
CA SER A 58 0.95 15.60 -1.15
C SER A 58 2.37 16.12 -1.28
N ASP A 59 3.15 16.10 -0.20
CA ASP A 59 4.37 16.90 -0.14
C ASP A 59 5.58 16.16 -0.72
N TYR A 60 5.60 14.83 -0.62
CA TYR A 60 6.69 14.03 -1.16
C TYR A 60 6.45 13.60 -2.61
N PHE A 61 5.25 13.15 -2.96
CA PHE A 61 4.94 12.72 -4.34
C PHE A 61 4.31 13.80 -5.22
N GLY A 62 3.85 14.92 -4.66
CA GLY A 62 3.14 15.97 -5.42
C GLY A 62 1.79 15.50 -5.93
N ALA A 63 1.18 14.51 -5.28
CA ALA A 63 -0.08 13.92 -5.71
C ALA A 63 -1.28 14.78 -5.28
N ASP A 64 -2.41 14.63 -5.99
CA ASP A 64 -3.61 15.39 -5.67
C ASP A 64 -4.24 15.00 -4.34
N SER A 65 -3.87 13.82 -3.83
CA SER A 65 -4.12 13.26 -2.49
C SER A 65 -5.58 13.24 -2.06
N PHE A 66 -6.11 12.04 -1.89
CA PHE A 66 -7.45 11.80 -1.37
C PHE A 66 -7.37 10.68 -0.36
N LEU A 67 -7.69 10.99 0.90
CA LEU A 67 -7.67 10.02 1.97
C LEU A 67 -9.09 9.60 2.32
N HIS A 68 -9.37 8.31 2.17
CA HIS A 68 -10.54 7.71 2.82
C HIS A 68 -10.30 7.71 4.32
N VAL A 69 -10.97 8.63 5.01
CA VAL A 69 -11.05 8.59 6.47
C VAL A 69 -12.15 7.58 6.79
N ALA A 70 -11.78 6.46 7.41
CA ALA A 70 -12.77 5.61 8.06
C ALA A 70 -13.53 6.47 9.09
N PRO A 71 -14.79 6.17 9.42
CA PRO A 71 -15.42 6.84 10.56
C PRO A 71 -14.45 6.77 11.73
N ASP A 72 -14.12 7.93 12.28
CA ASP A 72 -13.31 7.96 13.49
C ASP A 72 -14.05 7.21 14.59
N ALA A 73 -13.37 6.91 15.70
CA ALA A 73 -14.08 6.37 16.86
C ALA A 73 -15.25 7.30 17.18
N SER A 74 -16.48 6.79 17.07
CA SER A 74 -17.67 7.53 17.46
C SER A 74 -17.48 7.98 18.91
N PRO A 75 -18.01 9.14 19.32
CA PRO A 75 -18.11 9.45 20.76
C PRO A 75 -18.84 8.36 21.55
N GLU A 76 -19.62 7.52 20.87
CA GLU A 76 -20.34 6.36 21.42
C GLU A 76 -19.50 5.08 21.42
N ASP A 77 -18.34 5.05 20.76
CA ASP A 77 -17.47 3.88 20.76
C ASP A 77 -16.86 3.69 22.15
N PRO A 78 -16.83 2.45 22.66
CA PRO A 78 -16.32 2.19 24.00
C PRO A 78 -14.82 2.51 24.05
N GLU A 79 -14.44 3.37 25.00
CA GLU A 79 -13.04 3.61 25.31
C GLU A 79 -12.30 2.29 25.52
N PHE A 80 -11.06 2.24 25.05
CA PHE A 80 -10.19 1.10 25.29
C PHE A 80 -8.97 1.50 26.10
N VAL A 81 -8.53 0.56 26.92
CA VAL A 81 -7.24 0.64 27.61
C VAL A 81 -6.26 -0.25 26.88
N GLN A 82 -5.08 0.28 26.61
CA GLN A 82 -3.97 -0.46 26.04
C GLN A 82 -2.94 -0.72 27.15
N THR A 83 -2.53 -1.98 27.33
CA THR A 83 -1.51 -2.37 28.31
C THR A 83 -0.41 -3.15 27.63
N VAL A 84 0.84 -2.69 27.76
CA VAL A 84 2.01 -3.38 27.22
C VAL A 84 2.32 -4.58 28.11
N THR A 85 2.29 -5.78 27.52
CA THR A 85 2.48 -7.05 28.23
C THR A 85 3.93 -7.53 28.12
N LYS A 86 4.59 -7.23 27.00
CA LYS A 86 6.00 -7.55 26.78
C LYS A 86 6.60 -6.52 25.84
N GLU A 87 7.75 -5.98 26.21
CA GLU A 87 8.53 -5.07 25.37
C GLU A 87 9.94 -5.62 25.21
N THR A 88 10.42 -5.66 23.97
CA THR A 88 11.79 -5.98 23.60
C THR A 88 12.29 -4.96 22.59
N ALA A 89 13.55 -5.05 22.19
CA ALA A 89 14.10 -4.15 21.18
C ALA A 89 13.35 -4.28 19.83
N ASP A 90 13.02 -5.50 19.41
CA ASP A 90 12.51 -5.76 18.06
C ASP A 90 11.01 -6.04 18.03
N GLU A 91 10.39 -6.28 19.18
CA GLU A 91 8.99 -6.71 19.30
C GLU A 91 8.31 -6.09 20.53
N MET A 92 7.02 -5.78 20.39
CA MET A 92 6.16 -5.34 21.47
C MET A 92 4.82 -6.08 21.39
N PHE A 93 4.38 -6.59 22.54
CA PHE A 93 3.08 -7.23 22.72
C PHE A 93 2.25 -6.37 23.65
N PHE A 94 0.99 -6.16 23.31
CA PHE A 94 0.07 -5.36 24.10
C PHE A 94 -1.33 -5.94 24.03
N THR A 95 -2.08 -5.79 25.12
CA THR A 95 -3.49 -6.17 25.20
C THR A 95 -4.32 -4.91 25.10
N ARG A 96 -5.36 -4.93 24.24
CA ARG A 96 -6.40 -3.90 24.20
C ARG A 96 -7.64 -4.44 24.88
N THR A 97 -8.19 -3.65 25.81
CA THR A 97 -9.39 -3.99 26.57
C THR A 97 -10.46 -2.94 26.34
N HIS A 98 -11.61 -3.35 25.80
CA HIS A 98 -12.82 -2.52 25.73
C HIS A 98 -13.76 -2.90 26.87
N ARG A 99 -14.25 -1.92 27.63
CA ARG A 99 -15.23 -2.17 28.68
C ARG A 99 -16.63 -2.09 28.09
N THR A 100 -17.41 -3.17 28.19
CA THR A 100 -18.79 -3.23 27.71
C THR A 100 -19.75 -3.57 28.84
N ALA A 101 -21.05 -3.33 28.64
CA ALA A 101 -22.08 -3.70 29.62
C ALA A 101 -22.13 -5.22 29.89
N ALA A 102 -21.66 -6.05 28.96
CA ALA A 102 -21.62 -7.51 29.09
C ALA A 102 -20.31 -8.05 29.68
N GLY A 103 -19.34 -7.17 29.97
CA GLY A 103 -18.00 -7.53 30.45
C GLY A 103 -16.88 -6.90 29.63
N ASP A 104 -15.64 -7.23 29.99
CA ASP A 104 -14.45 -6.71 29.32
C ASP A 104 -14.12 -7.58 28.08
N LEU A 105 -14.06 -6.96 26.91
CA LEU A 105 -13.60 -7.58 25.66
C LEU A 105 -12.10 -7.31 25.49
N THR A 106 -11.31 -8.37 25.48
CA THR A 106 -9.84 -8.27 25.38
C THR A 106 -9.34 -8.90 24.09
N ALA A 107 -8.32 -8.28 23.50
CA ALA A 107 -7.57 -8.84 22.38
C ALA A 107 -6.08 -8.55 22.56
N ASP A 108 -5.26 -9.58 22.34
CA ASP A 108 -3.81 -9.46 22.36
C ASP A 108 -3.30 -9.10 20.96
N TYR A 109 -2.33 -8.20 20.93
CA TYR A 109 -1.71 -7.70 19.72
C TYR A 109 -0.19 -7.80 19.82
N TYR A 110 0.42 -7.80 18.65
CA TYR A 110 1.85 -7.82 18.45
C TYR A 110 2.22 -6.80 17.38
N ILE A 111 3.35 -6.12 17.59
CA ILE A 111 3.99 -5.26 16.60
C ILE A 111 5.49 -5.52 16.64
N ALA A 112 6.13 -5.62 15.48
CA ALA A 112 7.58 -5.76 15.37
C ALA A 112 8.17 -4.49 14.76
N ARG A 113 9.47 -4.24 14.97
CA ARG A 113 10.16 -3.13 14.31
C ARG A 113 9.95 -3.10 12.79
N THR A 114 9.90 -4.28 12.17
CA THR A 114 9.81 -4.47 10.71
C THR A 114 8.47 -5.05 10.25
N ALA A 115 7.49 -5.22 11.15
CA ALA A 115 6.20 -5.80 10.84
C ALA A 115 5.05 -5.00 11.45
N PRO A 116 3.94 -4.80 10.71
CA PRO A 116 2.81 -4.03 11.18
C PRO A 116 2.08 -4.70 12.36
N VAL A 117 1.22 -3.92 13.00
CA VAL A 117 0.35 -4.41 14.08
C VAL A 117 -0.47 -5.60 13.58
N SER A 118 -0.43 -6.69 14.33
CA SER A 118 -1.14 -7.93 14.06
C SER A 118 -1.82 -8.43 15.33
N ILE A 119 -2.93 -9.16 15.21
CA ILE A 119 -3.55 -9.84 16.35
C ILE A 119 -2.60 -10.96 16.78
N ALA A 120 -2.19 -10.96 18.04
CA ALA A 120 -1.44 -12.05 18.63
C ALA A 120 -2.42 -13.20 18.88
N LEU A 121 -2.29 -14.28 18.09
CA LEU A 121 -3.07 -15.50 18.27
C LEU A 121 -2.56 -16.27 19.51
N SER A 122 -2.76 -15.70 20.70
CA SER A 122 -2.49 -16.32 22.00
C SER A 122 -3.75 -16.99 22.58
N SER A 123 -4.94 -16.75 22.01
CA SER A 123 -6.18 -17.32 22.53
C SER A 123 -6.32 -18.82 22.19
N PRO A 124 -6.55 -19.70 23.18
CA PRO A 124 -6.59 -21.16 22.99
C PRO A 124 -7.71 -21.65 22.05
N ILE A 125 -8.67 -20.78 21.71
CA ILE A 125 -9.77 -21.10 20.79
C ILE A 125 -9.27 -21.30 19.35
N TRP A 126 -8.24 -20.58 18.92
CA TRP A 126 -7.73 -20.66 17.54
C TRP A 126 -6.71 -21.79 17.32
N THR A 127 -5.98 -22.21 18.36
CA THR A 127 -5.08 -23.38 18.31
C THR A 127 -5.82 -24.67 17.95
N ALA A 128 -7.13 -24.74 18.25
CA ALA A 128 -7.98 -25.86 17.87
C ALA A 128 -8.40 -25.85 16.38
N ILE A 129 -8.43 -24.68 15.74
CA ILE A 129 -8.88 -24.52 14.34
C ILE A 129 -7.71 -24.63 13.36
N PHE A 130 -6.52 -24.17 13.75
CA PHE A 130 -5.29 -24.29 12.95
C PHE A 130 -4.18 -24.91 13.80
N PRO A 131 -4.14 -26.25 13.94
CA PRO A 131 -2.97 -26.89 14.53
C PRO A 131 -1.76 -26.55 13.66
N ARG A 132 -0.69 -26.02 14.29
CA ARG A 132 0.63 -25.82 13.67
C ARG A 132 1.01 -27.11 12.95
N SER A 133 0.90 -27.13 11.62
CA SER A 133 1.47 -28.21 10.84
C SER A 133 2.99 -28.16 11.02
N ALA A 134 3.53 -29.33 11.32
CA ALA A 134 4.93 -29.55 11.63
C ALA A 134 5.86 -29.00 10.54
N SER A 135 6.99 -28.48 11.00
CA SER A 135 8.25 -28.28 10.29
C SER A 135 8.29 -28.73 8.82
N CYS A 136 8.12 -27.79 7.90
CA CYS A 136 8.72 -27.92 6.57
C CYS A 136 10.18 -27.48 6.68
N SER A 137 11.10 -28.44 6.78
CA SER A 137 12.52 -28.23 6.59
C SER A 137 12.79 -27.92 5.11
N SER A 138 12.70 -26.65 4.72
CA SER A 138 13.24 -26.20 3.45
C SER A 138 14.70 -25.76 3.63
N THR A 139 15.60 -26.57 3.07
CA THR A 139 16.99 -26.22 2.80
C THR A 139 17.07 -24.90 2.02
N PRO A 140 17.88 -23.89 2.43
CA PRO A 140 18.00 -22.67 1.66
C PRO A 140 18.80 -22.93 0.38
N ALA A 141 18.12 -22.81 -0.77
CA ALA A 141 18.74 -22.70 -2.07
C ALA A 141 19.61 -21.44 -2.14
N GLN A 142 20.81 -21.59 -2.71
CA GLN A 142 21.78 -20.52 -2.90
C GLN A 142 21.19 -19.34 -3.68
N ARG A 143 21.26 -18.13 -3.11
CA ARG A 143 20.93 -16.87 -3.80
C ARG A 143 21.98 -16.59 -4.87
N THR A 144 21.61 -16.74 -6.14
CA THR A 144 22.25 -15.99 -7.21
C THR A 144 21.78 -14.53 -7.15
N SER A 145 22.74 -13.61 -7.14
CA SER A 145 22.53 -12.17 -7.10
C SER A 145 21.79 -11.68 -8.35
N THR A 146 20.55 -11.21 -8.19
CA THR A 146 19.87 -10.43 -9.22
C THR A 146 20.07 -8.95 -8.90
N THR A 147 21.00 -8.35 -9.62
CA THR A 147 21.28 -6.91 -9.63
C THR A 147 20.07 -6.18 -10.24
N TRP A 148 19.43 -5.30 -9.48
CA TRP A 148 18.39 -4.42 -10.00
C TRP A 148 19.00 -3.41 -11.00
N PRO A 149 18.36 -3.14 -12.16
CA PRO A 149 18.85 -2.13 -13.08
C PRO A 149 18.68 -0.73 -12.47
N ARG A 150 19.74 0.09 -12.56
CA ARG A 150 19.75 1.49 -12.14
C ARG A 150 18.79 2.34 -12.98
N PRO A 151 18.26 3.46 -12.45
CA PRO A 151 17.41 4.36 -13.22
C PRO A 151 18.21 5.04 -14.34
N ILE A 152 17.61 5.12 -15.52
CA ILE A 152 18.14 5.81 -16.70
C ILE A 152 18.16 7.33 -16.44
N PRO A 153 19.28 8.04 -16.68
CA PRO A 153 19.31 9.49 -16.58
C PRO A 153 18.55 10.15 -17.75
N ARG A 154 17.76 11.19 -17.44
CA ARG A 154 17.10 12.05 -18.43
C ARG A 154 18.10 13.06 -19.02
N SER A 155 18.32 12.98 -20.33
CA SER A 155 18.78 14.09 -21.18
C SER A 155 18.13 13.88 -22.56
N ALA A 156 17.15 14.69 -22.93
CA ALA A 156 17.29 15.93 -23.71
C ALA A 156 17.30 15.67 -25.24
N THR A 157 16.18 16.06 -25.87
CA THR A 157 16.04 16.73 -27.18
C THR A 157 16.58 16.06 -28.45
N GLU A 158 15.69 15.59 -29.35
CA GLU A 158 15.41 16.15 -30.70
C GLU A 158 14.55 15.19 -31.57
N PRO A 159 13.82 15.70 -32.59
CA PRO A 159 12.79 14.95 -33.31
C PRO A 159 13.32 14.30 -34.60
N MET A 160 12.97 13.03 -34.86
CA MET A 160 13.23 12.37 -36.14
C MET A 160 11.93 11.97 -36.86
N SER A 161 11.61 12.80 -37.86
CA SER A 161 11.19 12.47 -39.23
C SER A 161 10.53 11.11 -39.51
N ALA A 162 9.31 11.18 -40.05
CA ALA A 162 8.60 10.09 -40.68
C ALA A 162 9.23 9.70 -42.04
N SER A 163 9.60 8.44 -42.16
CA SER A 163 9.79 7.72 -43.43
C SER A 163 9.23 6.31 -43.19
N GLY A 164 8.21 5.84 -43.90
CA GLY A 164 8.23 5.58 -45.34
C GLY A 164 8.39 4.07 -45.55
N CYS A 165 7.37 3.26 -45.22
CA CYS A 165 7.34 1.84 -45.55
C CYS A 165 6.63 1.66 -46.90
N GLN A 166 7.43 1.46 -47.95
CA GLN A 166 6.98 0.93 -49.24
C GLN A 166 7.11 -0.59 -49.21
N CYS A 167 6.02 -1.29 -49.56
CA CYS A 167 6.06 -2.71 -49.93
C CYS A 167 6.16 -2.83 -51.46
N PRO A 168 6.99 -3.75 -51.99
CA PRO A 168 7.20 -3.89 -53.42
C PRO A 168 6.05 -4.63 -54.11
N SER A 169 5.71 -4.15 -55.30
CA SER A 169 4.86 -4.83 -56.30
C SER A 169 5.68 -5.81 -57.13
N THR A 170 5.11 -6.99 -57.39
CA THR A 170 5.34 -7.96 -58.49
C THR A 170 4.51 -9.19 -58.10
N GLY A 171 3.65 -9.84 -58.89
CA GLY A 171 3.27 -9.77 -60.29
C GLY A 171 2.72 -11.16 -60.67
N GLY A 172 1.55 -11.22 -61.33
CA GLY A 172 0.95 -12.42 -61.95
C GLY A 172 0.26 -13.39 -60.99
N SER A 173 -0.87 -14.04 -61.29
CA SER A 173 -1.61 -14.23 -62.54
C SER A 173 -2.95 -14.93 -62.21
N ASP A 174 -4.01 -14.54 -62.95
CA ASP A 174 -5.19 -15.31 -63.37
C ASP A 174 -5.88 -16.33 -62.46
N CYS A 175 -7.17 -16.06 -62.19
CA CYS A 175 -8.37 -16.91 -62.36
C CYS A 175 -9.50 -16.15 -61.64
N GLY A 176 -10.58 -15.66 -62.27
CA GLY A 176 -11.39 -16.27 -63.31
C GLY A 176 -12.79 -16.54 -62.72
N ALA A 177 -13.78 -15.75 -63.17
CA ALA A 177 -15.23 -16.02 -63.10
C ALA A 177 -15.87 -16.00 -61.67
N SER A 178 -17.15 -15.70 -61.44
CA SER A 178 -18.30 -15.43 -62.30
C SER A 178 -19.47 -15.03 -61.38
N ARG A 179 -20.32 -14.10 -61.84
CA ARG A 179 -21.79 -13.99 -61.60
C ARG A 179 -22.24 -13.73 -60.14
N ARG A 180 -23.28 -12.97 -59.86
CA ARG A 180 -24.17 -12.04 -60.59
C ARG A 180 -24.88 -11.26 -59.49
#